data_AF-A0A9D9ZK94-F1
#
_entry.id   AF-A0A9D9ZK94-F1
#
_cell.length_a   1.000
_cell.length_b   1.000
_cell.length_c   1.000
_cell.angle_alpha   90.00
_cell.angle_beta   90.00
_cell.angle_gamma   90.00
#
_symmetry.space_group_name_H-M   'P 1'
#
loop_
_entity.id
_entity.type
_entity.pdbx_description
1 polymer ?
#
loop_
_entity_poly.entity_id
_entity_poly.type
_entity_poly.pdbx_seq_one_letter_code
_entity_poly.pdbx_strand_id
1 'polypeptide(L)'
;SQYPNLINFAGHLHYSLLDERSVWQGAFTAFGTQSTSYVELEKGKVNGSVPPDAYMFPMGYLLDFEEESITVRRMNFRLGKEEKPNMSVKIPYAVTKADFISERKHNSLPVMPNAYGHTEYDENGNTYLCFDKGESDDFVHSYAVFYSDGTRYDYFSDFYKGISSMADKVKLPVYSKAPGVYNIKIYAIDSYGSISDSYTSIDRSEVRRRKTYRRKLAPEIKY
;
A
#
# COMPACT_ATOMS: atom_id res chain seq x y z
N SER A 1 2.45 30.29 -6.19
CA SER A 1 3.87 30.14 -5.82
C SER A 1 4.66 31.23 -6.52
N GLN A 2 5.71 31.74 -5.87
CA GLN A 2 6.71 32.58 -6.56
C GLN A 2 7.64 31.75 -7.47
N TYR A 3 7.65 30.42 -7.28
CA TYR A 3 8.47 29.45 -8.02
C TYR A 3 7.59 28.28 -8.51
N PRO A 4 6.78 28.45 -9.57
CA PRO A 4 5.90 27.37 -10.08
C PRO A 4 6.67 26.20 -10.70
N ASN A 5 7.88 26.47 -11.15
CA ASN A 5 8.86 25.53 -11.70
C ASN A 5 9.70 24.81 -10.63
N LEU A 6 9.45 25.04 -9.33
CA LEU A 6 10.09 24.28 -8.27
C LEU A 6 9.60 22.82 -8.30
N ILE A 7 10.55 21.89 -8.27
CA ILE A 7 10.30 20.47 -8.08
C ILE A 7 10.98 20.05 -6.78
N ASN A 8 10.18 19.70 -5.77
CA ASN A 8 10.67 19.30 -4.46
C ASN A 8 10.66 17.76 -4.32
N PHE A 9 11.78 17.17 -3.95
CA PHE A 9 11.88 15.76 -3.54
C PHE A 9 12.17 15.70 -2.04
N ALA A 10 11.20 15.23 -1.26
CA ALA A 10 11.29 15.21 0.19
C ALA A 10 11.24 13.77 0.73
N GLY A 11 12.22 13.41 1.57
CA GLY A 11 12.28 12.10 2.23
C GLY A 11 11.73 12.13 3.65
N HIS A 12 12.45 11.48 4.57
CA HIS A 12 12.15 11.36 6.01
C HIS A 12 10.96 10.46 6.38
N LEU A 13 9.85 10.51 5.64
CA LEU A 13 8.65 9.72 5.97
C LEU A 13 8.78 8.23 5.63
N HIS A 14 9.70 7.89 4.71
CA HIS A 14 9.92 6.52 4.21
C HIS A 14 8.68 5.87 3.56
N TYR A 15 7.63 6.66 3.34
CA TYR A 15 6.36 6.21 2.79
C TYR A 15 6.56 5.68 1.37
N SER A 16 5.76 4.69 1.00
CA SER A 16 5.89 4.09 -0.33
C SER A 16 5.60 5.11 -1.42
N LEU A 17 6.54 5.25 -2.37
CA LEU A 17 6.38 6.12 -3.53
C LEU A 17 5.30 5.63 -4.52
N LEU A 18 4.76 4.42 -4.28
CA LEU A 18 3.65 3.84 -5.03
C LEU A 18 2.32 4.44 -4.62
N ASP A 19 2.20 4.93 -3.39
CA ASP A 19 0.99 5.64 -2.99
C ASP A 19 0.83 6.91 -3.80
N GLU A 20 -0.37 7.13 -4.30
CA GLU A 20 -0.65 8.24 -5.21
C GLU A 20 -0.52 9.60 -4.55
N ARG A 21 -0.72 9.63 -3.23
CA ARG A 21 -0.54 10.82 -2.40
C ARG A 21 0.93 11.19 -2.21
N SER A 22 1.86 10.32 -2.61
CA SER A 22 3.30 10.62 -2.65
C SER A 22 3.69 11.58 -3.78
N VAL A 23 2.75 11.97 -4.64
CA VAL A 23 2.97 13.04 -5.62
C VAL A 23 1.88 14.10 -5.49
N TRP A 24 2.30 15.35 -5.39
CA TRP A 24 1.40 16.50 -5.36
C TRP A 24 1.80 17.52 -6.42
N GLN A 25 0.82 17.99 -7.18
CA GLN A 25 0.99 19.05 -8.19
C GLN A 25 -0.06 20.13 -7.94
N GLY A 26 0.39 21.32 -7.53
CA GLY A 26 -0.52 22.42 -7.23
C GLY A 26 0.11 23.80 -7.42
N ALA A 27 0.81 24.31 -6.40
CA ALA A 27 1.53 25.57 -6.53
C ALA A 27 2.95 25.37 -7.10
N PHE A 28 3.47 24.15 -6.95
CA PHE A 28 4.73 23.60 -7.41
C PHE A 28 4.55 22.08 -7.46
N THR A 29 5.56 21.33 -7.89
CA THR A 29 5.52 19.85 -7.89
C THR A 29 6.29 19.30 -6.69
N ALA A 30 5.70 18.37 -5.95
CA ALA A 30 6.32 17.70 -4.81
C ALA A 30 6.24 16.18 -4.96
N PHE A 31 7.36 15.51 -4.62
CA PHE A 31 7.49 14.07 -4.57
C PHE A 31 7.93 13.64 -3.17
N GLY A 32 7.20 12.71 -2.58
CA GLY A 32 7.63 11.96 -1.40
C GLY A 32 8.55 10.83 -1.83
N THR A 33 9.77 10.79 -1.28
CA THR A 33 10.72 9.72 -1.57
C THR A 33 10.60 8.58 -0.57
N GLN A 34 10.55 7.36 -1.09
CA GLN A 34 10.66 6.16 -0.27
C GLN A 34 12.10 6.01 0.24
N SER A 35 12.28 5.36 1.39
CA SER A 35 13.59 4.91 1.82
C SER A 35 14.02 3.65 1.05
N THR A 36 15.32 3.55 0.78
CA THR A 36 15.95 2.36 0.18
C THR A 36 16.33 1.31 1.22
N SER A 37 16.23 1.61 2.52
CA SER A 37 16.54 0.67 3.59
C SER A 37 15.30 -0.04 4.12
N TYR A 38 14.18 0.68 4.28
CA TYR A 38 12.89 0.11 4.66
C TYR A 38 11.73 1.06 4.36
N VAL A 39 10.54 0.50 4.15
CA VAL A 39 9.28 1.26 4.05
C VAL A 39 8.68 1.47 5.44
N GLU A 40 8.20 2.68 5.70
CA GLU A 40 7.30 2.96 6.83
C GLU A 40 6.04 3.63 6.31
N LEU A 41 4.90 3.15 6.78
CA LEU A 41 3.55 3.60 6.44
C LEU A 41 2.89 4.24 7.66
N GLU A 42 1.67 4.72 7.51
CA GLU A 42 0.94 5.37 8.59
C GLU A 42 0.58 4.40 9.73
N LYS A 43 0.32 4.96 10.91
CA LYS A 43 -0.10 4.18 12.08
C LYS A 43 -1.57 3.76 11.94
N GLY A 44 -1.97 2.78 12.76
CA GLY A 44 -3.38 2.38 12.93
C GLY A 44 -3.73 1.01 12.37
N LYS A 45 -2.85 0.41 11.54
CA LYS A 45 -3.03 -0.95 11.04
C LYS A 45 -2.29 -1.96 11.89
N VAL A 46 -2.90 -3.13 12.10
CA VAL A 46 -2.42 -4.11 13.09
C VAL A 46 -1.18 -4.88 12.63
N ASN A 47 -0.83 -4.80 11.35
CA ASN A 47 0.45 -5.27 10.80
C ASN A 47 1.58 -4.23 10.89
N GLY A 48 1.37 -3.12 11.63
CA GLY A 48 2.40 -2.15 12.02
C GLY A 48 2.70 -1.08 10.97
N SER A 49 3.23 0.07 11.41
CA SER A 49 3.71 1.15 10.51
C SER A 49 4.90 0.70 9.68
N VAL A 50 5.77 -0.14 10.23
CA VAL A 50 6.79 -0.87 9.45
C VAL A 50 6.18 -2.24 9.13
N PRO A 51 5.62 -2.46 7.93
CA PRO A 51 4.86 -3.68 7.62
C PRO A 51 5.78 -4.90 7.41
N PRO A 52 5.22 -6.12 7.29
CA PRO A 52 6.00 -7.30 6.92
C PRO A 52 6.87 -7.08 5.68
N ASP A 53 8.12 -7.55 5.71
CA ASP A 53 9.08 -7.44 4.58
C ASP A 53 9.40 -5.99 4.14
N ALA A 54 9.18 -4.99 4.99
CA ALA A 54 9.42 -3.58 4.69
C ALA A 54 10.83 -3.25 4.15
N TYR A 55 11.84 -4.07 4.45
CA TYR A 55 13.24 -3.89 4.05
C TYR A 55 13.61 -4.59 2.73
N MET A 56 12.67 -5.31 2.10
CA MET A 56 12.96 -6.17 0.94
C MET A 56 12.80 -5.48 -0.41
N PHE A 57 12.13 -4.32 -0.45
CA PHE A 57 11.69 -3.67 -1.68
C PHE A 57 12.15 -2.20 -1.75
N PRO A 58 13.47 -1.94 -1.87
CA PRO A 58 13.97 -0.61 -2.14
C PRO A 58 13.40 -0.05 -3.44
N MET A 59 12.82 1.14 -3.37
CA MET A 59 12.33 1.87 -4.54
C MET A 59 12.79 3.32 -4.47
N GLY A 60 12.94 3.94 -5.64
CA GLY A 60 13.28 5.34 -5.77
C GLY A 60 12.77 5.93 -7.07
N TYR A 61 13.10 7.19 -7.32
CA TYR A 61 12.82 7.83 -8.59
C TYR A 61 14.03 7.76 -9.52
N LEU A 62 13.79 7.49 -10.80
CA LEU A 62 14.73 7.72 -11.89
C LEU A 62 14.24 8.95 -12.67
N LEU A 63 15.14 9.90 -12.92
CA LEU A 63 14.83 11.15 -13.60
C LEU A 63 15.48 11.12 -14.97
N ASP A 64 14.66 11.08 -16.02
CA ASP A 64 15.10 11.17 -17.40
C ASP A 64 14.97 12.64 -17.85
N PHE A 65 16.09 13.27 -18.18
CA PHE A 65 16.13 14.67 -18.65
C PHE A 65 16.06 14.69 -20.18
N GLU A 66 15.01 15.31 -20.70
CA GLU A 66 14.77 15.50 -22.12
C GLU A 66 15.04 16.97 -22.50
N GLU A 67 14.93 17.31 -23.80
CA GLU A 67 15.17 18.66 -24.30
C GLU A 67 14.22 19.71 -23.71
N GLU A 68 12.97 19.34 -23.44
CA GLU A 68 11.92 20.27 -22.98
C GLU A 68 11.30 19.88 -21.62
N SER A 69 11.72 18.77 -21.02
CA SER A 69 11.04 18.23 -19.83
C SER A 69 11.89 17.27 -19.01
N ILE A 70 11.39 16.95 -17.83
CA ILE A 70 11.88 15.87 -16.96
C ILE A 70 10.79 14.82 -16.86
N THR A 71 11.12 13.56 -17.15
CA THR A 71 10.25 12.42 -16.91
C THR A 71 10.67 11.73 -15.61
N VAL A 72 9.79 11.75 -14.60
CA VAL A 72 10.03 11.14 -13.29
C VAL A 72 9.37 9.76 -13.24
N ARG A 73 10.20 8.72 -13.14
CA ARG A 73 9.82 7.30 -13.18
C ARG A 73 10.02 6.67 -11.81
N ARG A 74 9.14 5.74 -11.43
CA ARG A 74 9.25 4.99 -10.16
C ARG A 74 9.98 3.69 -10.43
N MET A 75 11.12 3.48 -9.80
CA MET A 75 11.92 2.27 -10.00
C MET A 75 11.89 1.39 -8.76
N ASN A 76 11.58 0.11 -8.96
CA ASN A 76 11.75 -0.93 -7.97
C ASN A 76 13.13 -1.57 -8.18
N PHE A 77 14.08 -1.24 -7.31
CA PHE A 77 15.47 -1.67 -7.46
C PHE A 77 15.66 -3.16 -7.14
N ARG A 78 14.78 -3.75 -6.32
CA ARG A 78 14.81 -5.19 -6.05
C ARG A 78 14.45 -5.99 -7.28
N LEU A 79 13.45 -5.54 -8.03
CA LEU A 79 12.93 -6.23 -9.21
C LEU A 79 13.59 -5.77 -10.52
N GLY A 80 14.35 -4.67 -10.48
CA GLY A 80 14.95 -4.08 -11.68
C GLY A 80 13.91 -3.57 -12.69
N LYS A 81 12.71 -3.18 -12.22
CA LYS A 81 11.59 -2.78 -13.08
C LYS A 81 11.02 -1.42 -12.71
N GLU A 82 10.39 -0.78 -13.67
CA GLU A 82 9.55 0.40 -13.42
C GLU A 82 8.21 -0.01 -12.80
N GLU A 83 7.77 0.78 -11.82
CA GLU A 83 6.46 0.70 -11.20
C GLU A 83 5.56 1.78 -11.80
N LYS A 84 4.31 1.42 -12.11
CA LYS A 84 3.33 2.33 -12.71
C LYS A 84 3.88 3.07 -13.95
N PRO A 85 4.38 2.37 -14.99
CA PRO A 85 4.99 3.00 -16.17
C PRO A 85 4.02 3.94 -16.91
N ASN A 86 2.71 3.68 -16.83
CA ASN A 86 1.68 4.52 -17.43
C ASN A 86 1.29 5.74 -16.56
N MET A 87 1.93 5.92 -15.41
CA MET A 87 1.70 7.03 -14.47
C MET A 87 3.00 7.77 -14.10
N SER A 88 3.99 7.70 -14.98
CA SER A 88 5.19 8.53 -14.91
C SER A 88 4.81 10.01 -15.02
N VAL A 89 5.50 10.85 -14.26
CA VAL A 89 5.16 12.27 -14.16
C VAL A 89 6.09 13.05 -15.07
N LYS A 90 5.55 13.57 -16.17
CA LYS A 90 6.27 14.43 -17.10
C LYS A 90 6.10 15.89 -16.68
N ILE A 91 7.22 16.58 -16.45
CA ILE A 91 7.25 17.97 -15.99
C ILE A 91 7.97 18.80 -17.05
N PRO A 92 7.28 19.70 -17.78
CA PRO A 92 7.94 20.58 -18.74
C PRO A 92 8.84 21.60 -18.03
N TYR A 93 9.91 22.07 -18.68
CA TYR A 93 10.77 23.12 -18.11
C TYR A 93 10.04 24.47 -17.98
N ALA A 94 9.09 24.72 -18.89
CA ALA A 94 8.16 25.83 -18.80
C ALA A 94 6.83 25.32 -18.20
N VAL A 95 6.60 25.59 -16.91
CA VAL A 95 5.40 25.15 -16.16
C VAL A 95 4.40 26.29 -16.04
N THR A 96 3.15 26.03 -16.40
CA THR A 96 1.97 26.87 -16.15
C THR A 96 1.04 26.19 -15.14
N LYS A 97 0.06 26.93 -14.59
CA LYS A 97 -0.90 26.33 -13.65
C LYS A 97 -1.79 25.26 -14.29
N ALA A 98 -2.00 25.32 -15.60
CA ALA A 98 -2.81 24.34 -16.32
C ALA A 98 -2.12 22.96 -16.38
N ASP A 99 -0.80 22.90 -16.16
CA ASP A 99 -0.02 21.65 -16.16
C ASP A 99 -0.13 20.88 -14.83
N PHE A 100 -0.73 21.49 -13.80
CA PHE A 100 -0.89 20.84 -12.50
C PHE A 100 -2.15 19.98 -12.47
N ILE A 101 -1.97 18.71 -12.12
CA ILE A 101 -3.07 17.80 -11.83
C ILE A 101 -3.38 17.92 -10.32
N SER A 102 -4.29 18.82 -9.97
CA SER A 102 -4.65 19.08 -8.56
C SER A 102 -5.36 17.91 -7.88
N GLU A 103 -6.05 17.08 -8.66
CA GLU A 103 -6.80 15.92 -8.17
C GLU A 103 -6.58 14.72 -9.10
N ARG A 104 -5.96 13.66 -8.60
CA ARG A 104 -6.08 12.33 -9.21
C ARG A 104 -7.49 11.84 -8.85
N LYS A 105 -8.46 12.03 -9.74
CA LYS A 105 -9.83 11.58 -9.53
C LYS A 105 -9.87 10.06 -9.57
N HIS A 106 -10.13 9.45 -8.42
CA HIS A 106 -10.67 8.09 -8.34
C HIS A 106 -12.18 8.18 -8.26
N ASN A 107 -12.85 7.55 -9.22
CA ASN A 107 -14.30 7.63 -9.34
C ASN A 107 -14.99 6.34 -8.88
N SER A 108 -14.28 5.22 -8.87
CA SER A 108 -14.84 3.92 -8.48
C SER A 108 -14.46 3.58 -7.04
N LEU A 109 -15.42 3.07 -6.26
CA LEU A 109 -15.09 2.42 -5.00
C LEU A 109 -14.26 1.16 -5.28
N PRO A 110 -13.31 0.80 -4.39
CA PRO A 110 -12.68 -0.50 -4.50
C PRO A 110 -13.73 -1.62 -4.36
N VAL A 111 -13.39 -2.82 -4.81
CA VAL A 111 -14.31 -3.97 -4.78
C VAL A 111 -13.61 -5.23 -4.25
N MET A 112 -14.36 -6.06 -3.54
CA MET A 112 -13.99 -7.43 -3.26
C MET A 112 -14.62 -8.34 -4.33
N PRO A 113 -13.82 -8.99 -5.20
CA PRO A 113 -14.36 -9.71 -6.36
C PRO A 113 -15.03 -11.03 -5.98
N ASN A 114 -14.64 -11.63 -4.85
CA ASN A 114 -15.18 -12.90 -4.38
C ASN A 114 -15.87 -12.74 -3.03
N ALA A 115 -17.09 -13.26 -2.94
CA ALA A 115 -17.91 -13.18 -1.74
C ALA A 115 -17.42 -14.10 -0.61
N TYR A 116 -16.59 -15.11 -0.89
CA TYR A 116 -16.18 -16.11 0.10
C TYR A 116 -14.66 -16.32 0.12
N GLY A 117 -14.11 -16.37 1.33
CA GLY A 117 -12.75 -16.79 1.63
C GLY A 117 -12.75 -17.95 2.60
N HIS A 118 -11.56 -18.31 3.10
CA HIS A 118 -11.42 -19.40 4.06
C HIS A 118 -10.33 -19.10 5.10
N THR A 119 -10.27 -19.93 6.12
CA THR A 119 -9.26 -19.82 7.18
C THR A 119 -8.21 -20.92 7.01
N GLU A 120 -6.94 -20.54 7.09
CA GLU A 120 -5.80 -21.47 7.14
C GLU A 120 -5.04 -21.35 8.46
N TYR A 121 -4.26 -22.39 8.74
CA TYR A 121 -3.40 -22.46 9.93
C TYR A 121 -1.99 -22.84 9.52
N ASP A 122 -0.99 -22.29 10.21
CA ASP A 122 0.36 -22.86 10.17
C ASP A 122 0.56 -23.92 11.27
N GLU A 123 1.70 -24.59 11.23
CA GLU A 123 2.12 -25.64 12.19
C GLU A 123 2.10 -25.16 13.64
N ASN A 124 2.27 -23.86 13.87
CA ASN A 124 2.26 -23.26 15.20
C ASN A 124 0.85 -22.86 15.65
N GLY A 125 -0.17 -23.14 14.84
CA GLY A 125 -1.56 -22.74 15.08
C GLY A 125 -1.83 -21.25 14.89
N ASN A 126 -0.97 -20.51 14.16
CA ASN A 126 -1.33 -19.14 13.79
C ASN A 126 -2.43 -19.19 12.72
N THR A 127 -3.45 -18.36 12.90
CA THR A 127 -4.58 -18.23 11.98
C THR A 127 -4.26 -17.24 10.85
N TYR A 128 -4.65 -17.59 9.63
CA TYR A 128 -4.58 -16.75 8.42
C TYR A 128 -5.94 -16.67 7.76
N LEU A 129 -6.34 -15.47 7.33
CA LEU A 129 -7.52 -15.25 6.50
C LEU A 129 -7.07 -15.28 5.03
N CYS A 130 -7.62 -16.21 4.27
CA CYS A 130 -7.28 -16.41 2.86
C CYS A 130 -8.45 -15.98 1.97
N PHE A 131 -8.19 -15.07 1.03
CA PHE A 131 -9.21 -14.50 0.15
C PHE A 131 -8.60 -13.92 -1.12
N ASP A 132 -9.45 -13.61 -2.10
CA ASP A 132 -9.01 -13.00 -3.36
C ASP A 132 -8.67 -11.53 -3.14
N LYS A 133 -7.57 -11.07 -3.74
CA LYS A 133 -7.17 -9.66 -3.70
C LYS A 133 -8.33 -8.78 -4.14
N GLY A 134 -8.58 -7.70 -3.41
CA GLY A 134 -9.54 -6.69 -3.85
C GLY A 134 -9.02 -5.94 -5.08
N GLU A 135 -9.93 -5.28 -5.78
CA GLU A 135 -9.63 -4.48 -6.96
C GLU A 135 -9.93 -3.01 -6.69
N SER A 136 -9.19 -2.12 -7.33
CA SER A 136 -9.33 -0.67 -7.26
C SER A 136 -8.77 -0.10 -8.55
N ASP A 137 -9.16 1.13 -8.89
CA ASP A 137 -8.72 1.85 -10.10
C ASP A 137 -7.17 1.94 -10.17
N ASP A 138 -6.47 1.96 -9.02
CA ASP A 138 -5.01 1.90 -8.94
C ASP A 138 -4.52 0.65 -8.18
N PHE A 139 -4.73 0.60 -6.86
CA PHE A 139 -4.51 -0.60 -6.06
C PHE A 139 -5.34 -0.57 -4.78
N VAL A 140 -5.55 -1.74 -4.17
CA VAL A 140 -6.10 -1.82 -2.82
C VAL A 140 -4.98 -1.55 -1.81
N HIS A 141 -5.09 -0.44 -1.09
CA HIS A 141 -4.09 0.02 -0.12
C HIS A 141 -4.16 -0.77 1.19
N SER A 142 -5.38 -1.07 1.64
CA SER A 142 -5.61 -1.78 2.90
C SER A 142 -6.92 -2.56 2.91
N TYR A 143 -7.08 -3.42 3.90
CA TYR A 143 -8.31 -4.17 4.16
C TYR A 143 -8.86 -3.83 5.54
N ALA A 144 -10.16 -3.56 5.63
CA ALA A 144 -10.88 -3.50 6.90
C ALA A 144 -11.51 -4.87 7.21
N VAL A 145 -11.11 -5.45 8.34
CA VAL A 145 -11.56 -6.77 8.79
C VAL A 145 -12.50 -6.59 9.98
N PHE A 146 -13.78 -6.86 9.77
CA PHE A 146 -14.82 -6.82 10.80
C PHE A 146 -15.11 -8.23 11.33
N TYR A 147 -15.08 -8.39 12.63
CA TYR A 147 -15.43 -9.64 13.32
C TYR A 147 -16.85 -9.56 13.87
N SER A 148 -17.49 -10.71 14.03
CA SER A 148 -18.86 -10.82 14.53
C SER A 148 -19.07 -10.33 15.97
N ASP A 149 -18.00 -10.11 16.73
CA ASP A 149 -18.06 -9.49 18.07
C ASP A 149 -18.00 -7.95 18.03
N GLY A 150 -18.10 -7.35 16.83
CA GLY A 150 -18.13 -5.90 16.62
C GLY A 150 -16.75 -5.24 16.51
N THR A 151 -15.67 -6.01 16.68
CA THR A 151 -14.31 -5.45 16.53
C THR A 151 -13.93 -5.28 15.06
N ARG A 152 -13.19 -4.20 14.77
CA ARG A 152 -12.60 -3.91 13.45
C ARG A 152 -11.08 -3.83 13.58
N TYR A 153 -10.38 -4.51 12.68
CA TYR A 153 -8.93 -4.37 12.50
C TYR A 153 -8.58 -4.10 11.06
N ASP A 154 -7.76 -3.07 10.84
CA ASP A 154 -7.30 -2.69 9.52
C ASP A 154 -5.89 -3.23 9.29
N TYR A 155 -5.62 -3.64 8.06
CA TYR A 155 -4.34 -4.19 7.63
C TYR A 155 -3.89 -3.51 6.34
N PHE A 156 -2.61 -3.14 6.24
CA PHE A 156 -2.04 -2.85 4.93
C PHE A 156 -2.15 -4.07 4.02
N SER A 157 -2.46 -3.85 2.73
CA SER A 157 -2.17 -4.83 1.69
C SER A 157 -0.66 -4.92 1.46
N ASP A 158 -0.21 -5.71 0.51
CA ASP A 158 1.20 -5.86 0.15
C ASP A 158 1.65 -4.90 -0.98
N PHE A 159 0.90 -3.83 -1.26
CA PHE A 159 1.21 -2.87 -2.33
C PHE A 159 2.63 -2.30 -2.24
N TYR A 160 3.15 -2.08 -1.01
CA TYR A 160 4.50 -1.56 -0.76
C TYR A 160 5.63 -2.49 -1.24
N LYS A 161 5.30 -3.72 -1.67
CA LYS A 161 6.25 -4.66 -2.28
C LYS A 161 6.44 -4.43 -3.79
N GLY A 162 5.60 -3.59 -4.40
CA GLY A 162 5.55 -3.39 -5.85
C GLY A 162 4.17 -3.79 -6.39
N ILE A 163 3.63 -3.01 -7.33
CA ILE A 163 2.25 -3.21 -7.81
C ILE A 163 2.09 -4.57 -8.49
N SER A 164 3.08 -4.98 -9.29
CA SER A 164 3.06 -6.30 -9.93
C SER A 164 3.50 -7.45 -9.00
N SER A 165 3.86 -7.15 -7.75
CA SER A 165 4.24 -8.14 -6.74
C SER A 165 3.15 -8.35 -5.70
N MET A 166 2.03 -7.64 -5.80
CA MET A 166 0.86 -7.87 -4.97
C MET A 166 0.30 -9.27 -5.23
N ALA A 167 0.07 -10.04 -4.17
CA ALA A 167 -0.45 -11.39 -4.28
C ALA A 167 -1.92 -11.40 -4.73
N ASP A 168 -2.25 -12.21 -5.74
CA ASP A 168 -3.64 -12.39 -6.20
C ASP A 168 -4.52 -13.11 -5.17
N LYS A 169 -3.91 -13.98 -4.36
CA LYS A 169 -4.51 -14.58 -3.17
C LYS A 169 -3.88 -13.99 -1.93
N VAL A 170 -4.65 -13.23 -1.18
CA VAL A 170 -4.21 -12.64 0.08
C VAL A 170 -4.20 -13.71 1.15
N LYS A 171 -3.08 -13.84 1.87
CA LYS A 171 -2.94 -14.68 3.07
C LYS A 171 -2.62 -13.79 4.27
N LEU A 172 -3.67 -13.30 4.92
CA LEU A 172 -3.58 -12.26 5.94
C LEU A 172 -3.40 -12.89 7.34
N PRO A 173 -2.25 -12.73 8.01
CA PRO A 173 -2.07 -13.22 9.37
C PRO A 173 -2.97 -12.47 10.35
N VAL A 174 -3.74 -13.20 11.16
CA VAL A 174 -4.60 -12.60 12.19
C VAL A 174 -3.73 -12.11 13.35
N TYR A 175 -3.71 -10.80 13.58
CA TYR A 175 -3.00 -10.19 14.69
C TYR A 175 -3.95 -9.61 15.74
N SER A 176 -3.49 -9.60 16.99
CA SER A 176 -4.11 -8.93 18.14
C SER A 176 -5.52 -9.40 18.50
N LYS A 177 -6.06 -10.41 17.81
CA LYS A 177 -7.37 -11.00 18.06
C LYS A 177 -7.31 -12.10 19.11
N ALA A 178 -8.28 -12.11 20.03
CA ALA A 178 -8.41 -13.16 21.05
C ALA A 178 -8.86 -14.48 20.41
N PRO A 179 -8.45 -15.65 20.96
CA PRO A 179 -8.94 -16.94 20.49
C PRO A 179 -10.47 -17.03 20.56
N GLY A 180 -11.07 -17.75 19.62
CA GLY A 180 -12.52 -17.86 19.50
C GLY A 180 -12.97 -18.12 18.07
N VAL A 181 -14.27 -18.32 17.87
CA VAL A 181 -14.86 -18.54 16.55
C VAL A 181 -15.61 -17.28 16.13
N TYR A 182 -15.31 -16.77 14.93
CA TYR A 182 -15.87 -15.52 14.43
C TYR A 182 -16.42 -15.67 13.01
N ASN A 183 -17.50 -14.97 12.70
CA ASN A 183 -17.83 -14.66 11.31
C ASN A 183 -17.13 -13.35 10.97
N ILE A 184 -16.48 -13.31 9.81
CA ILE A 184 -15.61 -12.22 9.41
C ILE A 184 -16.09 -11.62 8.09
N LYS A 185 -16.10 -10.29 8.00
CA LYS A 185 -16.30 -9.55 6.74
C LYS A 185 -15.05 -8.73 6.45
N ILE A 186 -14.57 -8.82 5.20
CA ILE A 186 -13.35 -8.16 4.74
C ILE A 186 -13.72 -7.21 3.61
N TYR A 187 -13.40 -5.92 3.77
CA TYR A 187 -13.63 -4.87 2.80
C TYR A 187 -12.30 -4.32 2.29
N ALA A 188 -12.24 -3.93 1.02
CA ALA A 188 -11.09 -3.25 0.43
C ALA A 188 -11.14 -1.75 0.71
N ILE A 189 -9.96 -1.14 0.85
CA ILE A 189 -9.78 0.31 1.03
C ILE A 189 -8.71 0.80 0.05
N ASP A 190 -9.01 1.86 -0.69
CA ASP A 190 -8.05 2.54 -1.57
C ASP A 190 -7.07 3.46 -0.79
N SER A 191 -6.13 4.11 -1.49
CA SER A 191 -5.18 5.04 -0.86
C SER A 191 -5.83 6.31 -0.29
N TYR A 192 -7.03 6.69 -0.74
CA TYR A 192 -7.75 7.87 -0.27
C TYR A 192 -8.69 7.58 0.90
N GLY A 193 -8.86 6.30 1.26
CA GLY A 193 -9.67 5.85 2.38
C GLY A 193 -11.10 5.46 2.00
N SER A 194 -11.44 5.43 0.71
CA SER A 194 -12.74 4.93 0.26
C SER A 194 -12.83 3.43 0.53
N ILE A 195 -13.95 2.97 1.05
CA ILE A 195 -14.18 1.57 1.44
C ILE A 195 -15.14 0.94 0.43
N SER A 196 -14.89 -0.32 0.06
CA SER A 196 -15.77 -1.09 -0.82
C SER A 196 -17.17 -1.28 -0.22
N ASP A 197 -18.20 -1.33 -1.06
CA ASP A 197 -19.53 -1.81 -0.64
C ASP A 197 -19.58 -3.34 -0.56
N SER A 198 -18.89 -4.01 -1.49
CA SER A 198 -18.74 -5.47 -1.48
C SER A 198 -17.73 -5.93 -0.44
N TYR A 199 -17.90 -7.16 0.03
CA TYR A 199 -17.01 -7.78 1.01
C TYR A 199 -16.81 -9.26 0.72
N THR A 200 -15.70 -9.79 1.21
CA THR A 200 -15.49 -11.23 1.35
C THR A 200 -15.92 -11.66 2.76
N SER A 201 -16.75 -12.70 2.84
CA SER A 201 -17.13 -13.37 4.07
C SER A 201 -16.25 -14.58 4.35
N ILE A 202 -15.91 -14.79 5.63
CA ILE A 202 -15.31 -16.03 6.13
C ILE A 202 -16.13 -16.44 7.35
N ASP A 203 -16.90 -17.52 7.21
CA ASP A 203 -17.79 -18.01 8.25
C ASP A 203 -17.06 -18.92 9.22
N ARG A 204 -17.39 -18.77 10.50
CA ARG A 204 -16.90 -19.62 11.60
C ARG A 204 -15.37 -19.81 11.60
N SER A 205 -14.63 -18.74 11.31
CA SER A 205 -13.17 -18.72 11.41
C SER A 205 -12.74 -18.92 12.86
N GLU A 206 -11.99 -19.98 13.14
CA GLU A 206 -11.43 -20.25 14.46
C GLU A 206 -10.08 -19.54 14.61
N VAL A 207 -10.03 -18.50 15.43
CA VAL A 207 -8.76 -17.94 15.90
C VAL A 207 -8.24 -18.86 16.99
N ARG A 208 -7.20 -19.64 16.69
CA ARG A 208 -6.68 -20.68 17.60
C ARG A 208 -5.79 -20.13 18.70
N ARG A 209 -5.06 -19.05 18.40
CA ARG A 209 -4.17 -18.39 19.35
C ARG A 209 -4.04 -16.91 19.07
N ARG A 210 -3.76 -16.14 20.12
CA ARG A 210 -3.46 -14.72 19.98
C ARG A 210 -2.02 -14.54 19.47
N LYS A 211 -1.86 -13.88 18.33
CA LYS A 211 -0.56 -13.48 17.77
C LYS A 211 -0.42 -11.97 17.81
N THR A 212 0.67 -11.45 18.34
CA THR A 212 0.96 -10.00 18.29
C THR A 212 1.93 -9.74 17.15
N TYR A 213 1.66 -8.71 16.35
CA TYR A 213 2.65 -8.25 15.38
C TYR A 213 3.86 -7.69 16.13
N ARG A 214 5.05 -8.20 15.79
CA ARG A 214 6.32 -7.67 16.30
C ARG A 214 7.07 -7.09 15.12
N ARG A 215 7.37 -5.79 15.19
CA ARG A 215 8.21 -5.12 14.20
C ARG A 215 9.52 -5.91 14.08
N LYS A 216 9.81 -6.38 12.87
CA LYS A 216 11.13 -6.92 12.55
C LYS A 216 11.99 -5.75 12.15
N LEU A 217 13.02 -5.45 12.93
CA LEU A 217 14.09 -4.57 12.47
C LEU A 217 14.81 -5.27 11.32
N ALA A 218 15.33 -4.50 10.37
CA ALA A 218 16.17 -5.06 9.31
C ALA A 218 17.24 -5.96 9.95
N PRO A 219 17.51 -7.16 9.40
CA PRO A 219 18.62 -7.96 9.89
C PRO A 219 19.89 -7.11 9.85
N GLU A 220 20.77 -7.23 10.85
CA GLU A 220 22.10 -6.63 10.76
C GLU A 220 22.74 -7.09 9.45
N ILE A 221 22.86 -6.18 8.50
CA ILE A 221 23.60 -6.43 7.27
C ILE A 221 25.06 -6.48 7.72
N LYS A 222 25.59 -7.69 7.91
CA LYS A 222 27.03 -7.89 7.99
C LYS A 222 27.57 -7.64 6.59
N TYR A 223 28.21 -6.49 6.41
CA TYR A 223 29.06 -6.19 5.26
C TYR A 223 30.24 -7.17 5.22
#